data_AF-A0A084G648-F1
#
_entry.id   AF-A0A084G648-F1
#
_cell.length_a   1.000
_cell.length_b   1.000
_cell.length_c   1.000
_cell.angle_alpha   90.00
_cell.angle_beta   90.00
_cell.angle_gamma   90.00
#
_symmetry.space_group_name_H-M   'P 1'
#
loop_
_entity.id
_entity.type
_entity.pdbx_description
1 polymer ?
#
loop_
_entity_poly.entity_id
_entity_poly.type
_entity_poly.pdbx_seq_one_letter_code
_entity_poly.pdbx_strand_id
1 'polypeptide(L)'
;MSTRIPHLLEPYLPLPASSLTLLTSVLGATTNWLLLRYLAQHLARPARGSDDEDHDEDEVGGKRRGGDKAIVFVSFMRDYAFWKEGAARLNTSVQIADLILSLREKVHASVLTLAADEPLIHSQTTTLERSHASLALATAHEARVVLSVRRLDTGTATDVSGVLRITRGGAYEDGEAEEGEEVEAHEYLYFVAQDGGVKIFERGQ
;
A
#
# COMPACT_ATOMS: atom_id res chain seq x y z
N MET A 1 -18.29 2.80 -7.74
CA MET A 1 -16.99 2.44 -7.15
C MET A 1 -16.84 0.93 -7.16
N SER A 2 -16.15 0.36 -8.16
CA SER A 2 -15.77 -1.05 -8.11
C SER A 2 -14.77 -1.28 -6.97
N THR A 3 -15.10 -2.15 -6.03
CA THR A 3 -14.28 -2.49 -4.86
C THR A 3 -13.27 -3.60 -5.15
N ARG A 4 -13.36 -4.26 -6.31
CA ARG A 4 -12.44 -5.34 -6.67
C ARG A 4 -11.08 -4.80 -7.08
N ILE A 5 -10.05 -5.48 -6.62
CA ILE A 5 -8.68 -5.30 -7.10
C ILE A 5 -8.60 -5.88 -8.52
N PRO A 6 -7.92 -5.21 -9.47
CA PRO A 6 -7.63 -5.81 -10.76
C PRO A 6 -6.79 -7.07 -10.61
N HIS A 7 -7.16 -8.16 -11.28
CA HIS A 7 -6.54 -9.49 -11.17
C HIS A 7 -5.00 -9.49 -11.25
N LEU A 8 -4.43 -8.64 -12.11
CA LEU A 8 -2.97 -8.48 -12.26
C LEU A 8 -2.27 -8.04 -10.97
N LEU A 9 -2.99 -7.45 -10.00
CA LEU A 9 -2.42 -7.00 -8.74
C LEU A 9 -2.60 -7.98 -7.57
N GLU A 10 -3.49 -8.96 -7.71
CA GLU A 10 -3.81 -9.89 -6.63
C GLU A 10 -2.55 -10.63 -6.08
N PRO A 11 -1.60 -11.10 -6.91
CA PRO A 11 -0.41 -11.79 -6.42
C PRO A 11 0.49 -10.92 -5.53
N TYR A 12 0.48 -9.60 -5.74
CA TYR A 12 1.38 -8.67 -5.04
C TYR A 12 0.81 -8.19 -3.71
N LEU A 13 -0.47 -8.42 -3.46
CA LEU A 13 -1.21 -7.84 -2.35
C LEU A 13 -1.61 -8.83 -1.22
N PRO A 14 -0.92 -9.96 -0.94
CA PRO A 14 -1.16 -10.67 0.32
C PRO A 14 -0.69 -9.83 1.52
N LEU A 15 -1.37 -10.03 2.67
CA LEU A 15 -0.99 -9.48 3.98
C LEU A 15 -0.44 -10.60 4.88
N PRO A 16 0.82 -11.04 4.68
CA PRO A 16 1.46 -11.93 5.65
C PRO A 16 1.62 -11.22 7.00
N ALA A 17 1.74 -12.01 8.07
CA ALA A 17 1.90 -11.49 9.41
C ALA A 17 3.17 -10.63 9.53
N SER A 18 3.06 -9.50 10.23
CA SER A 18 4.14 -8.52 10.44
C SER A 18 4.72 -7.89 9.17
N SER A 19 4.03 -8.04 8.04
CA SER A 19 4.50 -7.51 6.76
C SER A 19 4.32 -5.99 6.62
N LEU A 20 5.21 -5.40 5.82
CA LEU A 20 5.14 -4.00 5.40
C LEU A 20 4.97 -3.93 3.88
N THR A 21 3.89 -3.31 3.42
CA THR A 21 3.70 -2.93 2.02
C THR A 21 3.89 -1.43 1.90
N LEU A 22 4.80 -1.00 1.02
CA LEU A 22 5.06 0.41 0.76
C LEU A 22 4.36 0.83 -0.54
N LEU A 23 3.48 1.82 -0.44
CA LEU A 23 2.89 2.52 -1.57
C LEU A 23 3.61 3.85 -1.75
N THR A 24 4.13 4.12 -2.94
CA THR A 24 4.68 5.44 -3.26
C THR A 24 3.87 6.14 -4.33
N SER A 25 3.68 7.45 -4.16
CA SER A 25 2.95 8.31 -5.08
C SER A 25 3.75 9.56 -5.40
N VAL A 26 3.47 10.16 -6.56
CA VAL A 26 3.95 11.49 -6.93
C VAL A 26 2.78 12.45 -7.10
N LEU A 27 3.07 13.75 -7.19
CA LEU A 27 2.09 14.78 -7.46
C LEU A 27 1.36 14.48 -8.78
N GLY A 28 0.02 14.41 -8.69
CA GLY A 28 -0.84 14.07 -9.82
C GLY A 28 -1.01 12.56 -10.07
N ALA A 29 -0.44 11.69 -9.23
CA ALA A 29 -0.61 10.23 -9.31
C ALA A 29 -0.74 9.61 -7.90
N THR A 30 -1.96 9.63 -7.34
CA THR A 30 -2.20 9.17 -5.96
C THR A 30 -2.43 7.66 -5.84
N THR A 31 -2.03 7.06 -4.72
CA THR A 31 -2.27 5.63 -4.41
C THR A 31 -3.64 5.36 -3.76
N ASN A 32 -4.46 6.39 -3.51
CA ASN A 32 -5.75 6.25 -2.81
C ASN A 32 -6.71 5.25 -3.48
N TRP A 33 -6.76 5.22 -4.81
CA TRP A 33 -7.62 4.28 -5.54
C TRP A 33 -7.25 2.82 -5.25
N LEU A 34 -5.97 2.53 -5.02
CA LEU A 34 -5.45 1.21 -4.73
C LEU A 34 -5.67 0.88 -3.26
N LEU A 35 -5.31 1.81 -2.37
CA LEU A 35 -5.49 1.66 -0.92
C LEU A 35 -6.95 1.36 -0.57
N LEU A 36 -7.90 2.14 -1.08
CA LEU A 36 -9.33 1.95 -0.78
C LEU A 36 -9.88 0.61 -1.26
N ARG A 37 -9.43 0.12 -2.43
CA ARG A 37 -9.80 -1.22 -2.92
C ARG A 37 -9.21 -2.32 -2.07
N TYR A 38 -7.96 -2.14 -1.68
CA TYR A 38 -7.26 -3.09 -0.86
C TYR A 38 -7.98 -3.29 0.48
N LEU A 39 -8.38 -2.20 1.10
CA LEU A 39 -9.17 -2.18 2.32
C LEU A 39 -10.56 -2.78 2.10
N ALA A 40 -11.24 -2.41 1.01
CA ALA A 40 -12.56 -2.95 0.69
C ALA A 40 -12.53 -4.48 0.52
N GLN A 41 -11.50 -5.04 -0.12
CA GLN A 41 -11.34 -6.49 -0.25
C GLN A 41 -11.11 -7.18 1.10
N HIS A 42 -10.33 -6.58 2.00
CA HIS A 42 -10.05 -7.18 3.30
C HIS A 42 -11.19 -7.02 4.32
N LEU A 43 -11.97 -5.95 4.21
CA LEU A 43 -13.17 -5.69 5.01
C LEU A 43 -14.42 -6.40 4.47
N ALA A 44 -14.47 -6.70 3.17
CA ALA A 44 -15.57 -7.43 2.59
C ALA A 44 -15.66 -8.80 3.26
N ARG A 45 -16.73 -9.01 4.04
CA ARG A 45 -17.10 -10.35 4.46
C ARG A 45 -17.36 -11.16 3.18
N PRO A 46 -16.93 -12.43 3.10
CA PRO A 46 -17.45 -13.29 2.05
C PRO A 46 -18.97 -13.24 2.17
N ALA A 47 -19.64 -12.83 1.09
CA ALA A 47 -21.08 -12.91 1.02
C ALA A 47 -21.42 -14.37 1.36
N ARG A 48 -22.23 -14.58 2.40
CA ARG A 48 -22.87 -15.88 2.59
C ARG A 48 -23.51 -16.21 1.25
N GLY A 49 -23.07 -17.29 0.63
CA GLY A 49 -23.66 -17.77 -0.62
C GLY A 49 -25.17 -17.80 -0.43
N SER A 50 -25.86 -17.07 -1.29
CA SER A 50 -27.28 -17.25 -1.54
C SER A 50 -27.44 -18.55 -2.33
N ASP A 51 -27.29 -19.68 -1.64
CA ASP A 51 -27.78 -20.98 -2.08
C ASP A 51 -28.54 -21.55 -0.87
N ASP A 52 -29.70 -20.95 -0.61
CA ASP A 52 -30.79 -21.60 0.13
C ASP A 52 -31.43 -22.61 -0.83
N GLU A 53 -30.97 -23.86 -0.80
CA GLU A 53 -31.80 -25.04 -1.08
C GLU A 53 -31.42 -26.15 -0.09
N ASP A 54 -32.24 -26.27 0.95
CA ASP A 54 -32.65 -27.47 1.71
C ASP A 54 -31.69 -28.66 1.89
N HIS A 55 -31.24 -28.91 3.13
CA HIS A 55 -31.67 -30.06 3.97
C HIS A 55 -30.81 -30.23 5.25
N ASP A 56 -31.51 -30.26 6.38
CA ASP A 56 -31.37 -31.04 7.61
C ASP A 56 -30.10 -31.06 8.50
N GLU A 57 -30.35 -30.55 9.71
CA GLU A 57 -30.18 -31.14 11.05
C GLU A 57 -28.78 -31.49 11.61
N ASP A 58 -28.57 -30.93 12.81
CA ASP A 58 -27.65 -31.34 13.88
C ASP A 58 -26.14 -31.24 13.65
N GLU A 59 -25.56 -30.10 14.05
CA GLU A 59 -24.36 -30.17 14.92
C GLU A 59 -24.16 -28.94 15.81
N VAL A 60 -23.95 -29.24 17.09
CA VAL A 60 -23.79 -28.35 18.24
C VAL A 60 -22.55 -27.46 18.11
N GLY A 61 -22.74 -26.15 18.31
CA GLY A 61 -21.78 -25.34 19.06
C GLY A 61 -20.44 -25.01 18.40
N GLY A 62 -20.38 -24.77 17.10
CA GLY A 62 -19.19 -24.26 16.42
C GLY A 62 -19.39 -22.84 15.88
N LYS A 63 -19.42 -21.81 16.74
CA LYS A 63 -19.40 -20.40 16.29
C LYS A 63 -18.06 -20.18 15.57
N ARG A 64 -18.01 -20.38 14.24
CA ARG A 64 -16.85 -20.07 13.40
C ARG A 64 -16.50 -18.59 13.64
N ARG A 65 -15.53 -18.33 14.54
CA ARG A 65 -14.95 -17.02 14.80
C ARG A 65 -14.18 -16.62 13.54
N GLY A 66 -14.89 -16.16 12.51
CA GLY A 66 -14.29 -15.24 11.56
C GLY A 66 -13.91 -14.01 12.39
N GLY A 67 -12.64 -13.96 12.80
CA GLY A 67 -12.15 -12.94 13.72
C GLY A 67 -12.55 -11.55 13.21
N ASP A 68 -13.10 -10.72 14.08
CA ASP A 68 -13.41 -9.34 13.73
C ASP A 68 -12.11 -8.67 13.27
N LYS A 69 -12.07 -8.22 12.01
CA LYS A 69 -10.95 -7.48 11.44
C LYS A 69 -11.12 -6.01 11.79
N ALA A 70 -10.17 -5.43 12.51
CA ALA A 70 -10.12 -4.01 12.78
C ALA A 70 -9.08 -3.35 11.86
N ILE A 71 -9.39 -2.17 11.32
CA ILE A 71 -8.48 -1.37 10.51
C ILE A 71 -8.29 -0.02 11.20
N VAL A 72 -7.03 0.37 11.36
CA VAL A 72 -6.66 1.68 11.93
C VAL A 72 -6.06 2.52 10.82
N PHE A 73 -6.69 3.66 10.51
CA PHE A 73 -6.14 4.66 9.61
C PHE A 73 -5.37 5.70 10.41
N VAL A 74 -4.14 5.99 9.96
CA VAL A 74 -3.32 7.06 10.51
C VAL A 74 -2.88 7.95 9.35
N SER A 75 -3.16 9.24 9.43
CA SER A 75 -2.70 10.23 8.47
C SER A 75 -2.11 11.43 9.21
N PHE A 76 -0.92 11.85 8.79
CA PHE A 76 -0.15 12.93 9.41
C PHE A 76 -0.33 14.27 8.69
N MET A 77 -1.51 14.53 8.12
CA MET A 77 -1.86 15.88 7.71
C MET A 77 -2.01 16.73 8.98
N ARG A 78 -0.97 17.50 9.29
CA ARG A 78 -0.90 18.41 10.43
C ARG A 78 -0.72 19.83 9.90
N ASP A 79 -1.29 20.78 10.62
CA ASP A 79 -1.23 22.19 10.25
C ASP A 79 0.19 22.76 10.38
N TYR A 80 0.36 23.98 9.85
CA TYR A 80 1.64 24.69 9.87
C TYR A 80 2.18 24.93 11.29
N ALA A 81 1.31 25.12 12.29
CA ALA A 81 1.73 25.41 13.66
C ALA A 81 2.42 24.19 14.29
N PHE A 82 1.85 23.00 14.08
CA PHE A 82 2.45 21.73 14.48
C PHE A 82 3.86 21.55 13.90
N TRP A 83 4.03 21.82 12.61
CA TRP A 83 5.33 21.70 11.95
C TRP A 83 6.33 22.75 12.42
N LYS A 84 5.90 23.99 12.67
CA LYS A 84 6.76 25.06 13.19
C LYS A 84 7.33 24.71 14.57
N GLU A 85 6.52 24.12 15.44
CA GLU A 85 6.93 23.71 16.79
C GLU A 85 7.75 22.42 16.78
N GLY A 86 7.40 21.46 15.92
CA GLY A 86 8.13 20.20 15.74
C GLY A 86 9.47 20.33 15.01
N ALA A 87 9.59 21.26 14.05
CA ALA A 87 10.82 21.55 13.33
C ALA A 87 11.94 22.11 14.22
N ALA A 88 11.61 22.61 15.42
CA ALA A 88 12.60 23.00 16.41
C ALA A 88 13.28 21.80 17.11
N ARG A 89 12.77 20.57 16.93
CA ARG A 89 13.21 19.36 17.65
C ARG A 89 13.77 18.25 16.73
N LEU A 90 14.20 18.60 15.51
CA LEU A 90 14.44 17.69 14.39
C LEU A 90 15.47 16.56 14.66
N ASN A 91 14.94 15.38 14.95
CA ASN A 91 15.38 14.05 14.46
C ASN A 91 14.13 13.27 14.01
N THR A 92 13.27 13.92 13.22
CA THR A 92 11.89 13.48 12.95
C THR A 92 11.80 12.19 12.15
N SER A 93 12.72 11.91 11.23
CA SER A 93 12.66 10.67 10.42
C SER A 93 12.88 9.42 11.27
N VAL A 94 13.84 9.46 12.19
CA VAL A 94 14.11 8.34 13.13
C VAL A 94 12.91 8.11 14.03
N GLN A 95 12.35 9.17 14.61
CA GLN A 95 11.16 9.07 15.46
C GLN A 95 9.94 8.50 14.72
N ILE A 96 9.76 8.87 13.45
CA ILE A 96 8.70 8.32 12.60
C ILE A 96 8.98 6.86 12.28
N ALA A 97 10.23 6.49 11.98
CA ALA A 97 10.62 5.09 11.76
C ALA A 97 10.35 4.24 13.01
N ASP A 98 10.74 4.71 14.20
CA ASP A 98 10.48 4.04 15.48
C ASP A 98 8.96 3.89 15.74
N LEU A 99 8.17 4.91 15.40
CA LEU A 99 6.72 4.85 15.49
C LEU A 99 6.14 3.82 14.52
N ILE A 100 6.60 3.78 13.27
CA ILE A 100 6.19 2.79 12.27
C ILE A 100 6.50 1.39 12.79
N LEU A 101 7.72 1.16 13.32
CA LEU A 101 8.11 -0.12 13.89
C LEU A 101 7.22 -0.50 15.08
N SER A 102 6.99 0.43 16.02
CA SER A 102 6.12 0.22 17.18
C SER A 102 4.67 -0.11 16.80
N LEU A 103 4.19 0.44 15.67
CA LEU A 103 2.87 0.12 15.13
C LEU A 103 2.88 -1.27 14.49
N ARG A 104 3.92 -1.60 13.70
CA ARG A 104 4.10 -2.91 13.05
C ARG A 104 4.07 -4.05 14.06
N GLU A 105 4.67 -3.87 15.24
CA GLU A 105 4.63 -4.88 16.32
C GLU A 105 3.22 -5.17 16.86
N LYS A 106 2.27 -4.24 16.67
CA LYS A 106 0.91 -4.32 17.26
C LYS A 106 -0.17 -4.66 16.23
N VAL A 107 0.18 -4.70 14.94
CA VAL A 107 -0.77 -4.94 13.85
C VAL A 107 -0.38 -6.17 13.08
N HIS A 108 -1.38 -6.87 12.53
CA HIS A 108 -1.13 -8.05 11.71
C HIS A 108 -0.33 -7.73 10.44
N ALA A 109 -0.57 -6.59 9.81
CA ALA A 109 0.17 -6.12 8.65
C ALA A 109 0.03 -4.60 8.52
N SER A 110 1.00 -3.97 7.85
CA SER A 110 1.06 -2.52 7.68
C SER A 110 1.14 -2.12 6.21
N VAL A 111 0.35 -1.13 5.82
CA VAL A 111 0.43 -0.47 4.51
C VAL A 111 0.80 0.98 4.73
N LEU A 112 1.99 1.37 4.27
CA LEU A 112 2.49 2.73 4.39
C LEU A 112 2.39 3.44 3.05
N THR A 113 1.87 4.66 3.02
CA THR A 113 1.90 5.51 1.82
C THR A 113 2.87 6.66 2.04
N LEU A 114 3.83 6.85 1.12
CA LEU A 114 4.78 7.96 1.14
C LEU A 114 4.79 8.70 -0.20
N ALA A 115 5.01 10.01 -0.15
CA ALA A 115 5.32 10.79 -1.33
C ALA A 115 6.73 10.43 -1.83
N ALA A 116 6.90 10.22 -3.12
CA ALA A 116 8.17 9.92 -3.77
C ALA A 116 8.43 10.86 -4.95
N ASP A 117 7.96 12.10 -4.84
CA ASP A 117 8.28 13.14 -5.82
C ASP A 117 9.79 13.32 -5.98
N GLU A 118 10.23 13.60 -7.21
CA GLU A 118 11.64 13.78 -7.55
C GLU A 118 12.39 14.72 -6.58
N PRO A 119 11.83 15.88 -6.17
CA PRO A 119 12.51 16.75 -5.22
C PRO A 119 12.70 16.15 -3.82
N LEU A 120 11.84 15.21 -3.43
CA LEU A 120 11.86 14.57 -2.13
C LEU A 120 12.78 13.35 -2.10
N ILE A 121 13.16 12.81 -3.27
CA ILE A 121 13.91 11.56 -3.38
C ILE A 121 15.27 11.75 -4.05
N HIS A 122 15.42 12.60 -5.06
CA HIS A 122 16.67 12.73 -5.82
C HIS A 122 17.34 14.09 -5.66
N SER A 123 16.60 15.19 -5.71
CA SER A 123 17.18 16.54 -5.62
C SER A 123 17.11 17.13 -4.20
N GLN A 124 17.62 16.39 -3.22
CA GLN A 124 17.53 16.74 -1.80
C GLN A 124 18.49 17.89 -1.46
N THR A 125 17.94 19.09 -1.29
CA THR A 125 18.66 20.32 -0.94
C THR A 125 18.53 20.69 0.54
N THR A 126 17.42 20.30 1.19
CA THR A 126 17.14 20.62 2.59
C THR A 126 17.40 19.43 3.53
N THR A 127 17.47 19.69 4.84
CA THR A 127 17.52 18.61 5.86
C THR A 127 16.24 17.81 5.87
N LEU A 128 15.08 18.46 5.70
CA LEU A 128 13.78 17.81 5.62
C LEU A 128 13.71 16.84 4.43
N GLU A 129 14.16 17.27 3.25
CA GLU A 129 14.21 16.41 2.05
C GLU A 129 15.13 15.20 2.26
N ARG A 130 16.32 15.40 2.84
CA ARG A 130 17.24 14.28 3.17
C ARG A 130 16.65 13.32 4.18
N SER A 131 15.99 13.83 5.23
CA SER A 131 15.31 13.01 6.24
C SER A 131 14.14 12.24 5.64
N HIS A 132 13.36 12.84 4.74
CA HIS A 132 12.29 12.17 4.01
C HIS A 132 12.82 11.08 3.10
N ALA A 133 13.84 11.36 2.30
CA ALA A 133 14.48 10.38 1.43
C ALA A 133 15.05 9.19 2.22
N SER A 134 15.72 9.47 3.35
CA SER A 134 16.21 8.46 4.27
C SER A 134 15.09 7.58 4.82
N LEU A 135 13.97 8.17 5.25
CA LEU A 135 12.81 7.42 5.74
C LEU A 135 12.22 6.56 4.62
N ALA A 136 12.00 7.13 3.43
CA ALA A 136 11.45 6.40 2.28
C ALA A 136 12.33 5.21 1.90
N LEU A 137 13.65 5.41 1.82
CA LEU A 137 14.60 4.34 1.51
C LEU A 137 14.62 3.25 2.60
N ALA A 138 14.68 3.63 3.88
CA ALA A 138 14.63 2.69 4.99
C ALA A 138 13.33 1.87 4.97
N THR A 139 12.19 2.52 4.75
CA THR A 139 10.90 1.81 4.66
C THR A 139 10.79 0.93 3.42
N ALA A 140 11.46 1.27 2.32
CA ALA A 140 11.51 0.44 1.11
C ALA A 140 12.37 -0.82 1.32
N HIS A 141 13.47 -0.67 2.06
CA HIS A 141 14.31 -1.79 2.49
C HIS A 141 13.55 -2.70 3.47
N GLU A 142 12.78 -2.15 4.40
CA GLU A 142 11.94 -2.92 5.32
C GLU A 142 10.66 -3.50 4.67
N ALA A 143 10.30 -3.04 3.47
CA ALA A 143 9.08 -3.47 2.81
C ALA A 143 9.25 -4.85 2.17
N ARG A 144 8.17 -5.62 2.15
CA ARG A 144 8.05 -6.82 1.33
C ARG A 144 7.93 -6.44 -0.15
N VAL A 145 7.02 -5.50 -0.43
CA VAL A 145 6.76 -5.04 -1.79
C VAL A 145 6.62 -3.53 -1.80
N VAL A 146 7.14 -2.91 -2.85
CA VAL A 146 6.98 -1.49 -3.14
C VAL A 146 6.14 -1.34 -4.40
N LEU A 147 4.98 -0.70 -4.27
CA LEU A 147 4.11 -0.33 -5.38
C LEU A 147 4.19 1.17 -5.59
N SER A 148 4.78 1.57 -6.71
CA SER A 148 5.04 2.96 -7.06
C SER A 148 4.13 3.42 -8.19
N VAL A 149 3.38 4.48 -7.94
CA VAL A 149 2.47 5.09 -8.91
C VAL A 149 3.07 6.40 -9.40
N ARG A 150 3.30 6.50 -10.71
CA ARG A 150 3.82 7.72 -11.37
C ARG A 150 2.94 8.14 -12.54
N ARG A 151 3.06 9.41 -12.97
CA ARG A 151 2.48 9.86 -14.24
C ARG A 151 3.28 9.31 -15.42
N LEU A 152 2.69 9.36 -16.61
CA LEU A 152 3.43 9.08 -17.84
C LEU A 152 4.45 10.19 -18.09
N ASP A 153 5.66 9.81 -18.48
CA ASP A 153 6.71 10.76 -18.85
C ASP A 153 6.35 11.54 -20.12
N THR A 154 5.48 10.97 -20.97
CA THR A 154 4.98 11.57 -22.21
C THR A 154 3.83 12.56 -22.00
N GLY A 155 3.34 12.75 -20.76
CA GLY A 155 2.25 13.68 -20.45
C GLY A 155 0.91 12.99 -20.20
N THR A 156 -0.20 13.60 -20.62
CA THR A 156 -1.56 13.09 -20.36
C THR A 156 -2.10 12.28 -21.53
N ALA A 157 -2.67 11.11 -21.26
CA ALA A 157 -3.42 10.32 -22.24
C ALA A 157 -4.91 10.25 -21.83
N THR A 158 -5.80 10.06 -22.80
CA THR A 158 -7.26 9.94 -22.56
C THR A 158 -7.61 8.68 -21.77
N ASP A 159 -6.90 7.59 -22.04
CA ASP A 159 -7.24 6.25 -21.55
C ASP A 159 -6.17 5.67 -20.62
N VAL A 160 -5.19 6.47 -20.21
CA VAL A 160 -4.13 6.07 -19.27
C VAL A 160 -3.87 7.20 -18.28
N SER A 161 -4.00 6.89 -16.99
CA SER A 161 -3.74 7.83 -15.89
C SER A 161 -2.26 7.86 -15.50
N GLY A 162 -1.56 6.73 -15.63
CA GLY A 162 -0.15 6.66 -15.29
C GLY A 162 0.43 5.25 -15.37
N VAL A 163 1.59 5.10 -14.74
CA VAL A 163 2.32 3.85 -14.62
C VAL A 163 2.30 3.38 -13.17
N LEU A 164 2.03 2.10 -12.96
CA LEU A 164 2.19 1.40 -11.70
C LEU A 164 3.38 0.44 -11.84
N ARG A 165 4.45 0.71 -11.08
CA ARG A 165 5.62 -0.16 -11.01
C ARG A 165 5.59 -0.93 -9.69
N ILE A 166 5.79 -2.23 -9.77
CA ILE A 166 5.86 -3.14 -8.62
C ILE A 166 7.29 -3.65 -8.54
N THR A 167 7.90 -3.56 -7.37
CA THR A 167 9.25 -4.06 -7.11
C THR A 167 9.28 -4.80 -5.79
N ARG A 168 10.14 -5.81 -5.71
CA ARG A 168 10.52 -6.45 -4.44
C ARG A 168 11.16 -5.40 -3.52
N GLY A 169 10.77 -5.39 -2.25
CA GLY A 169 11.47 -4.62 -1.22
C GLY A 169 12.60 -5.43 -0.57
N GLY A 170 13.27 -4.88 0.44
CA GLY A 170 14.45 -5.50 1.07
C GLY A 170 14.16 -6.49 2.20
N ALA A 171 12.89 -6.69 2.60
CA ALA A 171 12.52 -7.52 3.76
C ALA A 171 12.90 -9.00 3.63
N TYR A 172 13.39 -9.43 2.47
CA TYR A 172 13.79 -10.79 2.16
C TYR A 172 15.29 -11.04 2.30
N GLU A 173 16.10 -10.06 2.72
CA GLU A 173 17.55 -10.22 2.80
C GLU A 173 18.01 -11.05 4.02
N ASP A 174 17.16 -11.21 5.05
CA ASP A 174 17.51 -11.88 6.33
C ASP A 174 17.00 -13.34 6.47
N GLY A 175 16.39 -13.93 5.44
CA GLY A 175 15.90 -15.32 5.48
C GLY A 175 15.69 -15.94 4.11
N GLU A 176 15.79 -17.28 4.04
CA GLU A 176 15.38 -18.05 2.86
C GLU A 176 13.92 -17.70 2.55
N ALA A 177 13.68 -16.94 1.47
CA ALA A 177 12.33 -16.64 1.01
C ALA A 177 11.60 -17.97 0.82
N GLU A 178 10.45 -18.15 1.48
CA GLU A 178 9.65 -19.36 1.29
C GLU A 178 9.31 -19.51 -0.21
N GLU A 179 9.40 -20.73 -0.73
CA GLU A 179 9.03 -21.05 -2.12
C GLU A 179 7.63 -20.50 -2.43
N GLY A 180 7.56 -19.46 -3.28
CA GLY A 180 6.30 -18.80 -3.66
C GLY A 180 6.13 -17.35 -3.19
N GLU A 181 7.04 -16.79 -2.38
CA GLU A 181 7.01 -15.37 -1.99
C GLU A 181 7.84 -14.43 -2.88
N GLU A 182 8.43 -14.94 -3.97
CA GLU A 182 9.25 -14.13 -4.86
C GLU A 182 8.40 -13.11 -5.63
N VAL A 183 8.57 -11.83 -5.30
CA VAL A 183 7.89 -10.73 -5.98
C VAL A 183 8.65 -10.38 -7.25
N GLU A 184 8.13 -10.81 -8.39
CA GLU A 184 8.67 -10.41 -9.70
C GLU A 184 8.35 -8.94 -9.99
N ALA A 185 9.37 -8.19 -10.38
CA ALA A 185 9.21 -6.78 -10.73
C ALA A 185 8.38 -6.64 -12.02
N HIS A 186 7.32 -5.82 -11.95
CA HIS A 186 6.39 -5.62 -13.07
C HIS A 186 6.08 -4.13 -13.25
N GLU A 187 5.77 -3.74 -14.48
CA GLU A 187 5.34 -2.39 -14.81
C GLU A 187 4.05 -2.42 -15.63
N TYR A 188 3.00 -1.81 -15.09
CA TYR A 188 1.68 -1.75 -15.69
C TYR A 188 1.28 -0.31 -16.01
N LEU A 189 0.45 -0.15 -17.02
CA LEU A 189 -0.34 1.06 -17.20
C LEU A 189 -1.62 0.94 -16.39
N TYR A 190 -2.08 2.04 -15.79
CA TYR A 190 -3.37 2.06 -15.11
C TYR A 190 -4.20 3.25 -15.57
N PHE A 191 -5.51 3.06 -15.52
CA PHE A 191 -6.51 4.08 -15.80
C PHE A 191 -7.53 4.13 -14.68
N VAL A 192 -7.76 5.31 -14.13
CA VAL A 192 -8.80 5.60 -13.14
C VAL A 192 -9.89 6.42 -13.82
N ALA A 193 -11.06 5.81 -13.99
CA ALA A 193 -12.24 6.45 -14.56
C ALA A 193 -12.92 7.40 -13.55
N GLN A 194 -13.74 8.32 -14.06
CA GLN A 194 -14.44 9.32 -13.23
C GLN A 194 -15.45 8.70 -12.26
N ASP A 195 -16.01 7.54 -12.59
CA ASP A 195 -16.89 6.75 -11.71
C ASP A 195 -16.12 5.98 -10.62
N GLY A 196 -14.80 6.16 -10.60
CA GLY A 196 -13.85 5.48 -9.75
C GLY A 196 -13.50 4.08 -10.22
N GLY A 197 -13.91 3.62 -11.40
CA GLY A 197 -13.48 2.35 -12.00
C GLY A 197 -11.97 2.35 -12.29
N VAL A 198 -11.31 1.20 -12.17
CA VAL A 198 -9.87 1.09 -12.45
C VAL A 198 -9.60 -0.05 -13.41
N LYS A 199 -8.76 0.21 -14.41
CA LYS A 199 -8.24 -0.77 -15.36
C LYS A 199 -6.72 -0.77 -15.29
N ILE A 200 -6.12 -1.95 -15.44
CA ILE A 200 -4.68 -2.16 -15.44
C ILE A 200 -4.32 -2.97 -16.67
N PHE A 201 -3.24 -2.60 -17.34
CA PHE A 201 -2.80 -3.12 -18.62
C PHE A 201 -1.29 -3.38 -18.60
N GLU A 202 -0.82 -4.40 -19.32
CA GLU A 202 0.61 -4.60 -19.57
C GLU A 202 1.15 -3.55 -20.56
N ARG A 203 2.43 -3.18 -20.45
CA ARG A 203 3.06 -2.34 -21.47
C ARG A 203 3.30 -3.15 -22.74
N GLY A 204 2.60 -2.80 -23.81
CA GLY A 204 2.88 -3.32 -25.16
C GLY A 204 1.82 -4.26 -25.75
N GLN A 205 0.61 -4.30 -25.19
CA GLN A 205 -0.54 -5.01 -25.75
C GLN A 205 -1.63 -4.04 -26.22
#